data_AF-A0A1M2VCN2-F1
#
_entry.id   AF-A0A1M2VCN2-F1
#
_cell.length_a   1.000
_cell.length_b   1.000
_cell.length_c   1.000
_cell.angle_alpha   90.00
_cell.angle_beta   90.00
_cell.angle_gamma   90.00
#
_symmetry.space_group_name_H-M   'P 1'
#
loop_
_entity.id
_entity.type
_entity.pdbx_description
1 polymer ?
#
loop_
_entity_poly.entity_id
_entity_poly.type
_entity_poly.pdbx_seq_one_letter_code
_entity_poly.pdbx_strand_id
1 'polypeptide(L)'
;MKEEFQRGCAIVDDVMLGKAEWSALFVKHDFFQRYRFYLQVVAASRDLEMQNKWSGTVASKIRQLVMRLEYVDALKLAHPFIKGFDVVYYCLSEEEAQVVSRGEIPEAVAQRKKEDVADKEGVIAVHTTSFFIGLSIKPKEAGSTGPRRLDISYPTTEFVKMTKMWEKYDESAMHIAVRHIKQFVYRTFMRINDQIFEHVILVSTVARTDRLRATIVAVDKRAGAGAAGVTSAQAA
;
A
#
# COMPACT_ATOMS: atom_id res chain seq x y z
N MET A 1 -4.42 3.34 -18.92
CA MET A 1 -4.16 4.47 -19.85
C MET A 1 -5.46 5.10 -20.37
N LYS A 2 -6.41 4.37 -20.97
CA LYS A 2 -7.70 4.94 -21.43
C LYS A 2 -8.45 5.71 -20.33
N GLU A 3 -8.52 5.15 -19.11
CA GLU A 3 -9.16 5.81 -17.97
C GLU A 3 -8.53 7.16 -17.60
N GLU A 4 -7.19 7.29 -17.66
CA GLU A 4 -6.50 8.55 -17.34
C GLU A 4 -6.70 9.61 -18.42
N PHE A 5 -6.83 9.22 -19.70
CA PHE A 5 -7.20 10.14 -20.77
C PHE A 5 -8.62 10.67 -20.60
N GLN A 6 -9.58 9.81 -20.24
CA GLN A 6 -10.95 10.22 -19.96
C GLN A 6 -11.02 11.17 -18.76
N ARG A 7 -10.29 10.86 -17.68
CA ARG A 7 -10.16 11.76 -16.52
C ARG A 7 -9.57 13.11 -16.92
N GLY A 8 -8.49 13.12 -17.70
CA GLY A 8 -7.86 14.35 -18.19
C GLY A 8 -8.80 15.19 -19.04
N CYS A 9 -9.54 14.55 -19.95
CA CYS A 9 -10.55 15.21 -20.79
C CYS A 9 -11.60 15.93 -19.94
N ALA A 10 -12.20 15.21 -18.98
CA ALA A 10 -13.22 15.79 -18.09
C ALA A 10 -12.69 16.98 -17.27
N ILE A 11 -11.45 16.89 -16.76
CA ILE A 11 -10.84 18.00 -16.01
C ILE A 11 -10.59 19.21 -16.93
N VAL A 12 -10.09 18.98 -18.15
CA VAL A 12 -9.87 20.06 -19.10
C VAL A 12 -11.19 20.74 -19.47
N ASP A 13 -12.26 19.96 -19.70
CA ASP A 13 -13.59 20.51 -19.97
C ASP A 13 -14.08 21.40 -18.81
N ASP A 14 -13.92 20.95 -17.56
CA ASP A 14 -14.27 21.73 -16.38
C ASP A 14 -13.43 23.00 -16.21
N VAL A 15 -12.14 22.95 -16.57
CA VAL A 15 -11.26 24.13 -16.58
C VAL A 15 -11.69 25.13 -17.65
N MET A 16 -12.04 24.67 -18.86
CA MET A 16 -12.53 25.54 -19.94
C MET A 16 -13.87 26.21 -19.58
N LEU A 17 -14.70 25.54 -18.79
CA LEU A 17 -15.96 26.08 -18.25
C LEU A 17 -15.77 26.93 -16.98
N GLY A 18 -14.53 27.11 -16.50
CA GLY A 18 -14.22 27.88 -15.29
C GLY A 18 -14.65 27.22 -13.97
N LYS A 19 -14.97 25.91 -13.97
CA LYS A 19 -15.41 25.14 -12.79
C LYS A 19 -14.25 24.56 -11.99
N ALA A 20 -13.07 24.48 -12.58
CA ALA A 20 -11.86 23.94 -11.97
C ALA A 20 -10.62 24.75 -12.36
N GLU A 21 -9.56 24.61 -11.58
CA GLU A 21 -8.25 25.18 -11.88
C GLU A 21 -7.32 24.15 -12.55
N TRP A 22 -6.31 24.62 -13.28
CA TRP A 22 -5.28 23.77 -13.89
C TRP A 22 -4.53 22.88 -12.87
N SER A 23 -4.46 23.31 -11.61
CA SER A 23 -3.91 22.53 -10.50
C SER A 23 -4.60 21.17 -10.34
N ALA A 24 -5.89 21.06 -10.68
CA ALA A 24 -6.66 19.82 -10.60
C ALA A 24 -6.13 18.71 -11.54
N LEU A 25 -5.55 19.08 -12.68
CA LEU A 25 -4.98 18.14 -13.65
C LEU A 25 -3.72 17.46 -13.09
N PHE A 26 -2.95 18.20 -12.27
CA PHE A 26 -1.69 17.75 -11.69
C PHE A 26 -1.83 17.14 -10.29
N VAL A 27 -3.06 16.93 -9.81
CA VAL A 27 -3.30 16.20 -8.55
C VAL A 27 -2.67 14.81 -8.65
N LYS A 28 -1.86 14.47 -7.63
CA LYS A 28 -1.15 13.20 -7.54
C LYS A 28 -2.15 12.03 -7.58
N HIS A 29 -1.80 10.99 -8.33
CA HIS A 29 -2.67 9.83 -8.55
C HIS A 29 -3.09 9.14 -7.23
N ASP A 30 -4.24 8.49 -7.26
CA ASP A 30 -4.84 7.73 -6.17
C ASP A 30 -4.52 6.22 -6.23
N PHE A 31 -3.44 5.83 -6.92
CA PHE A 31 -3.08 4.43 -7.18
C PHE A 31 -3.21 3.51 -5.95
N PHE A 32 -2.79 3.97 -4.77
CA PHE A 32 -2.81 3.20 -3.52
C PHE A 32 -4.16 3.19 -2.78
N GLN A 33 -5.15 3.87 -3.34
CA GLN A 33 -6.53 3.89 -2.86
C GLN A 33 -7.50 3.25 -3.85
N ARG A 34 -7.10 3.16 -5.12
CA ARG A 34 -7.90 2.65 -6.23
C ARG A 34 -8.16 1.14 -6.18
N TYR A 35 -7.25 0.34 -5.62
CA TYR A 35 -7.34 -1.12 -5.63
C TYR A 35 -7.55 -1.68 -4.22
N ARG A 36 -8.33 -2.77 -4.12
CA ARG A 36 -8.55 -3.49 -2.86
C ARG A 36 -7.36 -4.41 -2.50
N PHE A 37 -6.69 -4.93 -3.53
CA PHE A 37 -5.60 -5.89 -3.42
C PHE A 37 -4.38 -5.36 -4.17
N TYR A 38 -3.22 -5.56 -3.57
CA TYR A 38 -1.93 -5.22 -4.15
C TYR A 38 -0.99 -6.42 -4.08
N LEU A 39 -0.17 -6.57 -5.10
CA LEU A 39 0.98 -7.45 -5.08
C LEU A 39 2.22 -6.59 -4.84
N GLN A 40 3.00 -6.93 -3.81
CA GLN A 40 4.29 -6.31 -3.54
C GLN A 40 5.40 -7.26 -4.00
N VAL A 41 6.31 -6.77 -4.82
CA VAL A 41 7.54 -7.47 -5.18
C VAL A 41 8.68 -6.78 -4.45
N VAL A 42 9.35 -7.50 -3.55
CA VAL A 42 10.47 -7.00 -2.76
C VAL A 42 11.75 -7.60 -3.31
N ALA A 43 12.68 -6.74 -3.71
CA ALA A 43 14.07 -7.11 -3.99
C ALA A 43 14.93 -6.63 -2.83
N ALA A 44 15.74 -7.50 -2.25
CA ALA A 44 16.61 -7.16 -1.12
C ALA A 44 18.05 -7.61 -1.35
N SER A 45 18.99 -6.83 -0.84
CA SER A 45 20.42 -7.13 -0.83
C SER A 45 21.11 -6.47 0.37
N ARG A 46 22.25 -7.03 0.78
CA ARG A 46 23.09 -6.50 1.88
C ARG A 46 24.05 -5.40 1.44
N ASP A 47 24.22 -5.21 0.14
CA ASP A 47 25.12 -4.21 -0.43
C ASP A 47 24.34 -3.23 -1.34
N LEU A 48 24.69 -1.95 -1.27
CA LEU A 48 24.01 -0.89 -2.02
C LEU A 48 24.26 -1.00 -3.53
N GLU A 49 25.50 -1.28 -3.94
CA GLU A 49 25.85 -1.38 -5.36
C GLU A 49 25.19 -2.59 -6.01
N MET A 50 25.21 -3.73 -5.29
CA MET A 50 24.46 -4.92 -5.69
C MET A 50 22.96 -4.67 -5.70
N GLN A 51 22.41 -3.97 -4.70
CA GLN A 51 20.99 -3.66 -4.65
C GLN A 51 20.55 -2.84 -5.86
N ASN A 52 21.33 -1.85 -6.29
CA ASN A 52 20.98 -1.03 -7.46
C ASN A 52 20.89 -1.87 -8.74
N LYS A 53 21.83 -2.81 -8.92
CA LYS A 53 21.81 -3.74 -10.06
C LYS A 53 20.66 -4.75 -9.92
N TRP A 54 20.41 -5.22 -8.71
CA TRP A 54 19.38 -6.20 -8.41
C TRP A 54 17.97 -5.65 -8.63
N SER A 55 17.67 -4.52 -8.01
CA SER A 55 16.38 -3.85 -8.10
C SER A 55 16.10 -3.41 -9.53
N GLY A 56 17.12 -2.96 -10.27
CA GLY A 56 17.02 -2.68 -11.71
C GLY A 56 16.67 -3.93 -12.54
N THR A 57 17.31 -5.07 -12.23
CA THR A 57 17.00 -6.35 -12.87
C THR A 57 15.57 -6.79 -12.58
N VAL A 58 15.12 -6.71 -11.32
CA VAL A 58 13.75 -7.02 -10.92
C VAL A 58 12.76 -6.07 -11.62
N ALA A 59 13.02 -4.76 -11.62
CA ALA A 59 12.21 -3.73 -12.27
C ALA A 59 12.00 -4.03 -13.76
N SER A 60 13.07 -4.41 -14.47
CA SER A 60 13.03 -4.74 -15.90
C SER A 60 12.10 -5.93 -16.22
N LYS A 61 11.90 -6.82 -15.25
CA LYS A 61 11.09 -8.04 -15.39
C LYS A 61 9.66 -7.87 -14.87
N ILE A 62 9.32 -6.78 -14.16
CA ILE A 62 7.96 -6.54 -13.62
C ILE A 62 6.89 -6.63 -14.70
N ARG A 63 7.14 -6.08 -15.90
CA ARG A 63 6.19 -6.17 -17.02
C ARG A 63 5.90 -7.63 -17.40
N GLN A 64 6.88 -8.51 -17.29
CA GLN A 64 6.69 -9.94 -17.58
C GLN A 64 5.86 -10.66 -16.52
N LEU A 65 5.89 -10.20 -15.27
CA LEU A 65 4.96 -10.66 -14.24
C LEU A 65 3.53 -10.17 -14.55
N VAL A 66 3.37 -8.90 -14.91
CA VAL A 66 2.06 -8.32 -15.29
C VAL A 66 1.43 -9.10 -16.43
N MET A 67 2.19 -9.38 -17.50
CA MET A 67 1.70 -10.19 -18.63
C MET A 67 1.19 -11.56 -18.18
N ARG A 68 1.92 -12.26 -17.29
CA ARG A 68 1.48 -13.57 -16.77
C ARG A 68 0.24 -13.45 -15.88
N LEU A 69 0.12 -12.38 -15.10
CA LEU A 69 -1.06 -12.12 -14.26
C LEU A 69 -2.32 -11.84 -15.10
N GLU A 70 -2.18 -11.23 -16.28
CA GLU A 70 -3.31 -10.96 -17.19
C GLU A 70 -3.94 -12.25 -17.75
N TYR A 71 -3.20 -13.36 -17.83
CA TYR A 71 -3.75 -14.67 -18.22
C TYR A 71 -4.53 -15.38 -17.11
N VAL A 72 -4.49 -14.88 -15.87
CA VAL A 72 -5.26 -15.46 -14.77
C VAL A 72 -6.71 -15.02 -14.91
N ASP A 73 -7.61 -15.93 -15.23
CA ASP A 73 -9.02 -15.63 -15.55
C ASP A 73 -9.75 -14.82 -14.47
N ALA A 74 -9.41 -15.03 -13.20
CA ALA A 74 -9.99 -14.32 -12.07
C ALA A 74 -9.62 -12.82 -12.02
N LEU A 75 -8.52 -12.43 -12.66
CA LEU A 75 -8.05 -11.04 -12.70
C LEU A 75 -8.71 -10.29 -13.86
N LYS A 76 -9.19 -9.08 -13.56
CA LYS A 76 -9.68 -8.11 -14.55
C LYS A 76 -8.56 -7.22 -15.05
N LEU A 77 -7.67 -6.79 -14.14
CA LEU A 77 -6.59 -5.85 -14.44
C LEU A 77 -5.45 -6.05 -13.44
N ALA A 78 -4.22 -6.04 -13.93
CA ALA A 78 -3.00 -5.89 -13.15
C ALA A 78 -2.31 -4.57 -13.55
N HIS A 79 -2.30 -3.59 -12.64
CA HIS A 79 -1.76 -2.26 -12.92
C HIS A 79 -0.43 -2.06 -12.17
N PRO A 80 0.73 -2.11 -12.85
CA PRO A 80 2.02 -1.87 -12.21
C PRO A 80 2.18 -0.40 -11.84
N PHE A 81 2.79 -0.15 -10.68
CA PHE A 81 3.24 1.16 -10.28
C PHE A 81 4.60 1.49 -10.92
N ILE A 82 4.76 2.72 -11.39
CA ILE A 82 5.93 3.14 -12.18
C ILE A 82 7.23 3.27 -11.39
N LYS A 83 7.16 3.39 -10.05
CA LYS A 83 8.30 3.69 -9.20
C LYS A 83 8.55 2.57 -8.17
N GLY A 84 9.81 2.18 -8.02
CA GLY A 84 10.27 1.37 -6.89
C GLY A 84 10.45 2.22 -5.63
N PHE A 85 10.25 1.62 -4.47
CA PHE A 85 10.43 2.27 -3.18
C PHE A 85 11.62 1.66 -2.46
N ASP A 86 12.68 2.45 -2.33
CA ASP A 86 13.91 2.04 -1.69
C ASP A 86 13.86 2.35 -0.19
N VAL A 87 14.17 1.36 0.64
CA VAL A 87 14.26 1.50 2.10
C VAL A 87 15.45 0.69 2.59
N VAL A 88 16.21 1.27 3.52
CA VAL A 88 17.30 0.61 4.23
C VAL A 88 16.84 0.27 5.63
N TYR A 89 16.96 -0.99 6.01
CA TYR A 89 16.66 -1.47 7.35
C TYR A 89 17.94 -1.85 8.08
N TYR A 90 18.04 -1.44 9.33
CA TYR A 90 19.19 -1.74 10.20
C TYR A 90 18.83 -2.88 11.16
N CYS A 91 19.42 -4.04 10.93
CA CYS A 91 19.16 -5.27 11.70
C CYS A 91 20.27 -5.49 12.73
N LEU A 92 19.91 -5.90 13.94
CA LEU A 92 20.86 -6.19 15.03
C LEU A 92 21.27 -7.66 15.09
N SER A 93 20.55 -8.52 14.39
CA SER A 93 20.85 -9.95 14.29
C SER A 93 20.72 -10.45 12.87
N GLU A 94 21.41 -11.56 12.58
CA GLU A 94 21.27 -12.27 11.31
C GLU A 94 19.82 -12.75 11.10
N GLU A 95 19.11 -13.12 12.17
CA GLU A 95 17.70 -13.52 12.11
C GLU A 95 16.80 -12.36 11.64
N GLU A 96 16.98 -11.16 12.19
CA GLU A 96 16.27 -9.95 11.73
C GLU A 96 16.58 -9.68 10.26
N ALA A 97 17.85 -9.78 9.85
CA ALA A 97 18.28 -9.56 8.47
C ALA A 97 17.65 -10.55 7.49
N GLN A 98 17.52 -11.82 7.87
CA GLN A 98 16.87 -12.86 7.07
C GLN A 98 15.37 -12.61 6.91
N VAL A 99 14.69 -12.20 7.98
CA VAL A 99 13.24 -11.89 7.96
C VAL A 99 12.97 -10.67 7.07
N VAL A 100 13.77 -9.60 7.22
CA VAL A 100 13.68 -8.39 6.41
C VAL A 100 14.00 -8.65 4.94
N SER A 101 15.02 -9.47 4.64
CA SER A 101 15.37 -9.82 3.26
C SER A 101 14.26 -10.59 2.54
N ARG A 102 13.44 -11.34 3.28
CA ARG A 102 12.22 -12.00 2.77
C ARG A 102 11.02 -11.06 2.65
N GLY A 103 11.19 -9.78 2.96
CA GLY A 103 10.19 -8.73 2.85
C GLY A 103 9.22 -8.68 4.04
N GLU A 104 9.46 -9.43 5.11
CA GLU A 104 8.74 -9.31 6.38
C GLU A 104 9.51 -8.33 7.27
N ILE A 105 8.86 -7.25 7.69
CA ILE A 105 9.54 -6.18 8.41
C ILE A 105 8.89 -6.10 9.79
N PRO A 106 9.57 -6.60 10.84
CA PRO A 106 9.11 -6.42 12.21
C PRO A 106 9.00 -4.94 12.55
N GLU A 107 7.99 -4.57 13.35
CA GLU A 107 7.74 -3.17 13.71
C GLU A 107 8.96 -2.53 14.40
N ALA A 108 9.66 -3.30 15.23
CA ALA A 108 10.90 -2.87 15.89
C ALA A 108 12.03 -2.53 14.91
N VAL A 109 12.08 -3.18 13.73
CA VAL A 109 13.07 -2.90 12.68
C VAL A 109 12.60 -1.74 11.80
N ALA A 110 11.29 -1.65 11.53
CA ALA A 110 10.71 -0.58 10.72
C ALA A 110 10.89 0.82 11.33
N GLN A 111 10.82 0.92 12.65
CA GLN A 111 10.94 2.20 13.37
C GLN A 111 12.40 2.59 13.67
N ARG A 112 13.35 1.65 13.46
CA ARG A 112 14.76 1.83 13.82
C ARG A 112 15.47 2.66 12.75
N LYS A 113 16.13 3.72 13.18
CA LYS A 113 16.91 4.61 12.31
C LYS A 113 18.40 4.30 12.39
N LYS A 114 19.17 4.93 11.50
CA LYS A 114 20.63 4.77 11.45
C LYS A 114 21.29 5.25 12.73
N GLU A 115 20.72 6.28 13.36
CA GLU A 115 21.23 6.89 14.58
C GLU A 115 21.08 5.95 15.78
N ASP A 116 19.99 5.17 15.85
CA ASP A 116 19.69 4.25 16.97
C ASP A 116 20.62 3.03 17.04
N VAL A 117 21.45 2.85 16.01
CA VAL A 117 22.36 1.71 15.84
C VAL A 117 23.82 2.13 15.69
N ALA A 118 24.12 3.43 15.75
CA ALA A 118 25.47 3.96 15.56
C ALA A 118 26.48 3.41 16.57
N ASP A 119 26.04 3.18 17.81
CA ASP A 119 26.89 2.68 18.91
C ASP A 119 26.88 1.14 19.03
N LYS A 120 26.23 0.43 18.10
CA LYS A 120 26.09 -1.04 18.15
C LYS A 120 27.03 -1.70 17.15
N GLU A 121 27.82 -2.65 17.62
CA GLU A 121 28.62 -3.52 16.75
C GLU A 121 27.76 -4.61 16.10
N GLY A 122 28.14 -5.05 14.90
CA GLY A 122 27.47 -6.16 14.20
C GLY A 122 26.16 -5.80 13.50
N VAL A 123 25.86 -4.52 13.29
CA VAL A 123 24.66 -4.06 12.58
C VAL A 123 24.72 -4.48 11.10
N ILE A 124 23.65 -5.11 10.63
CA ILE A 124 23.50 -5.55 9.25
C ILE A 124 22.53 -4.58 8.55
N ALA A 125 23.02 -3.87 7.53
CA ALA A 125 22.16 -3.08 6.66
C ALA A 125 21.54 -3.96 5.57
N VAL A 126 20.22 -3.94 5.48
CA VAL A 126 19.47 -4.61 4.40
C VAL A 126 18.82 -3.55 3.54
N HIS A 127 19.30 -3.45 2.30
CA HIS A 127 18.73 -2.56 1.30
C HIS A 127 17.59 -3.28 0.60
N THR A 128 16.43 -2.63 0.52
CA THR A 128 15.23 -3.19 -0.09
C THR A 128 14.65 -2.23 -1.11
N THR A 129 14.12 -2.77 -2.20
CA THR A 129 13.34 -2.03 -3.19
C THR A 129 12.01 -2.76 -3.38
N SER A 130 10.91 -2.05 -3.11
CA SER A 130 9.55 -2.58 -3.25
C SER A 130 8.85 -2.03 -4.49
N PHE A 131 8.33 -2.92 -5.32
CA PHE A 131 7.46 -2.60 -6.45
C PHE A 131 6.02 -3.03 -6.15
N PHE A 132 5.04 -2.28 -6.65
CA PHE A 132 3.62 -2.55 -6.37
C PHE A 132 2.84 -2.76 -7.67
N ILE A 133 1.91 -3.72 -7.63
CA ILE A 133 0.97 -3.98 -8.72
C ILE A 133 -0.43 -3.99 -8.10
N GLY A 134 -1.29 -3.06 -8.54
CA GLY A 134 -2.69 -3.02 -8.15
C GLY A 134 -3.48 -4.11 -8.88
N LEU A 135 -4.28 -4.88 -8.13
CA LEU A 135 -5.05 -5.99 -8.69
C LEU A 135 -6.55 -5.66 -8.63
N SER A 136 -7.22 -5.74 -9.78
CA SER A 136 -8.67 -5.73 -9.90
C SER A 136 -9.16 -7.13 -10.22
N ILE A 137 -10.06 -7.66 -9.41
CA ILE A 137 -10.60 -9.03 -9.54
C ILE A 137 -11.96 -8.93 -10.24
N LYS A 138 -12.24 -9.83 -11.20
CA LYS A 138 -13.56 -9.87 -11.87
C LYS A 138 -14.68 -10.10 -10.84
N PRO A 139 -15.87 -9.50 -11.02
CA PRO A 139 -17.05 -9.85 -10.23
C PRO A 139 -17.36 -11.34 -10.30
N LYS A 140 -18.03 -11.84 -9.27
CA LYS A 140 -18.47 -13.23 -9.21
C LYS A 140 -19.61 -13.45 -10.19
N GLU A 141 -19.56 -14.53 -10.95
CA GLU A 141 -20.67 -14.91 -11.85
C GLU A 141 -21.89 -15.31 -11.02
N ALA A 142 -23.07 -14.84 -11.46
CA ALA A 142 -24.34 -15.11 -10.81
C ALA A 142 -24.59 -16.62 -10.80
N GLY A 143 -24.66 -17.22 -9.61
CA GLY A 143 -24.90 -18.67 -9.43
C GLY A 143 -23.73 -19.47 -8.86
N SER A 144 -22.51 -18.92 -8.82
CA SER A 144 -21.41 -19.62 -8.15
C SER A 144 -21.57 -19.55 -6.61
N THR A 145 -21.46 -20.67 -5.91
CA THR A 145 -21.45 -20.74 -4.43
C THR A 145 -20.06 -21.17 -3.97
N GLY A 146 -19.44 -20.36 -3.09
CA GLY A 146 -18.06 -20.59 -2.62
C GLY A 146 -17.16 -19.34 -2.66
N PRO A 147 -16.08 -19.30 -1.85
CA PRO A 147 -15.10 -18.23 -1.86
C PRO A 147 -14.22 -18.32 -3.12
N ARG A 148 -14.09 -17.23 -3.89
CA ARG A 148 -13.11 -17.15 -4.98
C ARG A 148 -11.71 -17.11 -4.39
N ARG A 149 -10.93 -18.18 -4.59
CA ARG A 149 -9.50 -18.17 -4.31
C ARG A 149 -8.80 -17.63 -5.55
N LEU A 150 -8.16 -16.46 -5.43
CA LEU A 150 -7.26 -15.96 -6.47
C LEU A 150 -5.94 -16.71 -6.31
N ASP A 151 -5.72 -17.71 -7.17
CA ASP A 151 -4.43 -18.38 -7.26
C ASP A 151 -3.55 -17.66 -8.28
N ILE A 152 -2.45 -17.09 -7.78
CA ILE A 152 -1.39 -16.49 -8.61
C ILE A 152 -0.05 -17.13 -8.28
N SER A 153 -0.03 -18.32 -7.67
CA SER A 153 1.19 -19.00 -7.25
C SER A 153 2.08 -19.35 -8.43
N TYR A 154 1.48 -19.82 -9.53
CA TYR A 154 2.21 -20.12 -10.76
C TYR A 154 2.92 -18.89 -11.36
N PRO A 155 2.22 -17.77 -11.68
CA PRO A 155 2.88 -16.60 -12.27
C PRO A 155 3.92 -15.96 -11.36
N THR A 156 3.72 -15.99 -10.03
CA THR A 156 4.70 -15.45 -9.08
C THR A 156 5.92 -16.35 -8.93
N THR A 157 5.74 -17.67 -8.88
CA THR A 157 6.86 -18.64 -8.79
C THR A 157 7.73 -18.60 -10.04
N GLU A 158 7.11 -18.59 -11.22
CA GLU A 158 7.83 -18.47 -12.49
C GLU A 158 8.58 -17.14 -12.60
N PHE A 159 7.99 -16.04 -12.13
CA PHE A 159 8.66 -14.75 -12.08
C PHE A 159 9.89 -14.76 -11.16
N VAL A 160 9.77 -15.34 -9.96
CA VAL A 160 10.89 -15.49 -9.02
C VAL A 160 12.01 -16.31 -9.67
N LYS A 161 11.68 -17.47 -10.23
CA LYS A 161 12.64 -18.35 -10.92
C LYS A 161 13.37 -17.61 -12.04
N MET A 162 12.64 -16.93 -12.90
CA MET A 162 13.18 -16.15 -14.02
C MET A 162 14.05 -14.98 -13.57
N THR A 163 13.80 -14.40 -12.39
CA THR A 163 14.62 -13.32 -11.85
C THR A 163 15.91 -13.87 -11.25
N LYS A 164 15.86 -15.03 -10.59
CA LYS A 164 17.04 -15.76 -10.08
C LYS A 164 17.98 -16.28 -11.19
N MET A 165 17.52 -16.37 -12.44
CA MET A 165 18.37 -16.74 -13.59
C MET A 165 19.36 -15.64 -14.01
N TRP A 166 19.35 -14.47 -13.36
CA TRP A 166 20.33 -13.43 -13.63
C TRP A 166 21.74 -13.92 -13.25
N GLU A 167 22.71 -13.74 -14.14
CA GLU A 167 24.07 -14.30 -14.01
C GLU A 167 24.80 -13.85 -12.73
N LYS A 168 24.46 -12.68 -12.19
CA LYS A 168 25.06 -12.10 -10.98
C LYS A 168 24.20 -12.31 -9.73
N TYR A 169 23.17 -13.15 -9.82
CA TYR A 169 22.34 -13.50 -8.67
C TYR A 169 23.14 -14.34 -7.68
N ASP A 170 23.22 -13.88 -6.44
CA ASP A 170 23.82 -14.59 -5.32
C ASP A 170 22.73 -14.93 -4.30
N GLU A 171 22.46 -16.22 -4.09
CA GLU A 171 21.42 -16.69 -3.19
C GLU A 171 21.70 -16.38 -1.70
N SER A 172 22.96 -16.15 -1.34
CA SER A 172 23.34 -15.83 0.05
C SER A 172 23.10 -14.36 0.39
N ALA A 173 23.30 -13.47 -0.59
CA ALA A 173 23.28 -12.02 -0.39
C ALA A 173 22.05 -11.32 -1.00
N MET A 174 21.32 -11.99 -1.90
CA MET A 174 20.24 -11.40 -2.68
C MET A 174 18.95 -12.21 -2.52
N HIS A 175 17.86 -11.49 -2.27
CA HIS A 175 16.57 -12.10 -2.02
C HIS A 175 15.50 -11.43 -2.90
N ILE A 176 14.51 -12.23 -3.27
CA ILE A 176 13.28 -11.75 -3.91
C ILE A 176 12.08 -12.41 -3.26
N ALA A 177 11.08 -11.60 -2.93
CA ALA A 177 9.83 -12.07 -2.36
C ALA A 177 8.65 -11.41 -3.07
N VAL A 178 7.58 -12.18 -3.24
CA VAL A 178 6.31 -11.67 -3.77
C VAL A 178 5.25 -11.84 -2.70
N ARG A 179 4.68 -10.73 -2.22
CA ARG A 179 3.75 -10.67 -1.09
C ARG A 179 2.39 -10.15 -1.53
N HIS A 180 1.34 -10.72 -0.95
CA HIS A 180 -0.03 -10.28 -1.17
C HIS A 180 -0.45 -9.32 -0.06
N ILE A 181 -0.83 -8.10 -0.43
CA ILE A 181 -1.19 -7.06 0.53
C ILE A 181 -2.61 -6.60 0.28
N LYS A 182 -3.41 -6.56 1.36
CA LYS A 182 -4.72 -5.90 1.36
C LYS A 182 -4.51 -4.40 1.56
N GLN A 183 -5.34 -3.59 0.90
CA GLN A 183 -5.29 -2.12 0.94
C GLN A 183 -5.12 -1.52 2.35
N PHE A 184 -5.75 -2.10 3.38
CA PHE A 184 -5.64 -1.60 4.76
C PHE A 184 -4.22 -1.73 5.34
N VAL A 185 -3.55 -2.86 5.10
CA VAL A 185 -2.20 -3.14 5.59
C VAL A 185 -1.18 -2.20 4.92
N TYR A 186 -1.43 -1.87 3.65
CA TYR A 186 -0.62 -0.91 2.91
C TYR A 186 -0.64 0.49 3.54
N ARG A 187 -1.81 0.94 4.02
CA ARG A 187 -1.96 2.25 4.66
C ARG A 187 -1.13 2.38 5.94
N THR A 188 -0.87 1.28 6.64
CA THR A 188 0.00 1.24 7.82
C THR A 188 1.47 1.21 7.40
N PHE A 189 1.84 0.38 6.43
CA PHE A 189 3.21 0.30 5.89
C PHE A 189 3.74 1.66 5.40
N MET A 190 2.92 2.41 4.64
CA MET A 190 3.31 3.76 4.20
C MET A 190 3.35 4.78 5.32
N ARG A 191 2.54 4.61 6.38
CA ARG A 191 2.51 5.55 7.50
C ARG A 191 3.74 5.42 8.39
N ILE A 192 4.31 4.22 8.50
CA ILE A 192 5.48 3.95 9.33
C ILE A 192 6.76 4.47 8.66
N ASN A 193 6.85 4.41 7.33
CA ASN A 193 8.09 4.70 6.62
C ASN A 193 8.31 6.17 6.22
N ASP A 194 7.48 7.13 6.68
CA ASP A 194 7.56 8.61 6.50
C ASP A 194 7.91 9.18 5.10
N GLN A 195 8.20 8.35 4.10
CA GLN A 195 8.90 8.76 2.88
C GLN A 195 8.00 8.90 1.66
N ILE A 196 6.67 8.75 1.74
CA ILE A 196 5.90 8.66 0.48
C ILE A 196 4.61 9.48 0.38
N PHE A 197 3.91 9.87 1.45
CA PHE A 197 2.81 10.85 1.31
C PHE A 197 2.49 11.55 2.64
N GLU A 198 3.04 12.74 2.87
CA GLU A 198 2.56 13.61 3.95
C GLU A 198 1.14 14.19 3.70
N HIS A 199 0.57 14.09 2.49
CA HIS A 199 -0.61 14.93 2.16
C HIS A 199 -1.98 14.25 1.99
N VAL A 200 -2.18 12.97 2.32
CA VAL A 200 -3.50 12.32 2.13
C VAL A 200 -4.25 12.01 3.44
N ILE A 201 -3.81 12.56 4.58
CA ILE A 201 -4.49 12.33 5.87
C ILE A 201 -5.44 13.47 6.27
N LEU A 202 -5.43 14.63 5.60
CA LEU A 202 -6.25 15.76 6.02
C LEU A 202 -7.72 15.75 5.54
N VAL A 203 -8.14 14.85 4.64
CA VAL A 203 -9.52 14.90 4.07
C VAL A 203 -10.44 13.76 4.51
N SER A 204 -9.95 12.70 5.18
CA SER A 204 -10.84 11.57 5.60
C SER A 204 -11.02 11.41 7.10
N THR A 205 -10.20 12.07 7.92
CA THR A 205 -10.30 11.92 9.38
C THR A 205 -11.25 12.95 9.99
N VAL A 206 -11.32 14.17 9.46
CA VAL A 206 -12.25 15.21 9.96
C VAL A 206 -13.73 14.80 9.74
N ALA A 207 -14.06 14.19 8.60
CA ALA A 207 -15.44 13.83 8.27
C ALA A 207 -16.02 12.64 9.07
N ARG A 208 -15.17 11.79 9.67
CA ARG A 208 -15.63 10.61 10.42
C ARG A 208 -15.80 10.87 11.92
N THR A 209 -15.00 11.77 12.50
CA THR A 209 -15.17 12.18 13.90
C THR A 209 -16.35 13.13 14.12
N ASP A 210 -16.74 13.93 13.11
CA ASP A 210 -17.90 14.81 13.25
C ASP A 210 -19.24 14.07 13.18
N ARG A 211 -19.36 12.98 12.40
CA ARG A 211 -20.59 12.17 12.38
C ARG A 211 -20.79 11.37 13.67
N LEU A 212 -19.72 10.89 14.30
CA LEU A 212 -19.80 10.16 15.57
C LEU A 212 -20.06 11.11 16.75
N ARG A 213 -19.46 12.31 16.77
CA ARG A 213 -19.77 13.33 17.78
C ARG A 213 -21.19 13.88 17.64
N ALA A 214 -21.67 14.12 16.42
CA ALA A 214 -23.05 14.59 16.20
C ALA A 214 -24.11 13.56 16.61
N THR A 215 -23.83 12.26 16.47
CA THR A 215 -24.76 11.20 16.89
C THR A 215 -24.79 11.04 18.41
N ILE A 216 -23.63 11.13 19.08
CA ILE A 216 -23.55 11.02 20.54
C ILE A 216 -24.23 12.23 21.22
N VAL A 217 -24.01 13.45 20.72
CA VAL A 217 -24.67 14.67 21.25
C VAL A 217 -26.19 14.65 21.00
N ALA A 218 -26.66 14.05 19.90
CA ALA A 218 -28.10 13.93 19.62
C ALA A 218 -28.81 12.89 20.49
N VAL A 219 -28.11 11.82 20.91
CA VAL A 219 -28.66 10.82 21.84
C VAL A 219 -28.73 11.39 23.26
N ASP A 220 -27.73 12.16 23.70
CA ASP A 220 -27.68 12.74 25.04
C ASP A 220 -28.76 13.84 25.25
N LYS A 221 -29.02 14.65 24.22
CA LYS A 221 -30.12 15.65 24.25
C LYS A 221 -31.53 15.03 24.28
N ARG A 222 -31.72 13.79 23.81
CA ARG A 222 -33.01 13.08 23.91
C ARG A 222 -33.21 12.42 25.26
N ALA A 223 -32.14 12.04 25.97
CA ALA A 223 -32.23 11.48 27.31
C ALA A 223 -32.49 12.55 28.39
N GLY A 224 -31.98 13.78 28.21
CA GLY A 224 -32.13 14.87 29.18
C GLY A 224 -33.46 15.66 29.13
N ALA A 225 -34.30 15.47 28.11
CA ALA A 225 -35.53 16.26 27.93
C ALA A 225 -36.81 15.64 28.55
N GLY A 226 -36.70 14.49 29.23
CA GLY A 226 -37.83 13.75 29.82
C GLY A 226 -38.04 13.93 31.33
N ALA A 227 -37.21 14.71 32.02
CA ALA A 227 -37.21 14.80 33.49
C ALA A 227 -37.21 16.25 34.01
N ALA A 228 -38.18 17.07 33.59
CA ALA A 228 -38.48 18.35 34.24
C ALA A 228 -39.96 18.70 34.05
N GLY A 229 -40.80 18.06 34.87
CA GLY A 229 -42.26 18.24 34.89
C GLY A 229 -42.78 18.30 36.32
N VAL A 230 -42.41 19.37 37.02
CA VAL A 230 -43.22 20.16 37.97
C VAL A 230 -44.09 19.39 38.98
N THR A 231 -43.61 19.31 40.23
CA THR A 231 -44.46 19.21 41.44
C THR A 231 -44.56 20.56 42.14
N SER A 232 -45.82 20.97 42.35
CA SER A 232 -46.38 21.81 43.43
C SER A 232 -46.02 23.30 43.57
N ALA A 233 -47.04 24.14 43.39
CA ALA A 233 -47.32 25.36 44.17
C ALA A 233 -48.81 25.27 44.57
N GLN A 234 -49.18 25.04 45.83
CA GLN A 234 -49.24 25.91 47.01
C GLN A 234 -50.69 26.31 47.32
N ALA A 235 -51.02 26.20 48.61
CA ALA A 235 -52.32 26.45 49.21
C ALA A 235 -52.69 27.94 49.24
N ALA A 236 -53.97 28.23 49.01
CA ALA A 236 -54.82 29.20 49.71
C ALA A 236 -56.28 28.81 49.47
#